data_AF-A0A7X3ZMM0-F1
#
_entry.id   AF-A0A7X3ZMM0-F1
#
_cell.length_a   1.000
_cell.length_b   1.000
_cell.length_c   1.000
_cell.angle_alpha   90.00
_cell.angle_beta   90.00
_cell.angle_gamma   90.00
#
_symmetry.space_group_name_H-M   'P 1'
#
loop_
_entity.id
_entity.type
_entity.pdbx_description
1 polymer ?
#
loop_
_entity_poly.entity_id
_entity_poly.type
_entity_poly.pdbx_seq_one_letter_code
_entity_poly.pdbx_strand_id
1 'polypeptide(L)'
;MKHQADTSDEQWLRKCVQVANSIAVPNKAEYLGSLAILGNLIYDSQTLLNIISEETMQHPSITEYTAPLARELGFKQATRKSILEALELRLGDDIAQTFKATVESIDDLQRLELLFRAAVKAENADEFGQALNE
;
A
#
# COMPACT_ATOMS: atom_id res chain seq x y z
N MET A 1 5.74 -17.09 -10.10
CA MET A 1 5.61 -17.99 -11.26
C MET A 1 5.81 -17.18 -12.54
N LYS A 2 6.40 -17.73 -13.61
CA LYS A 2 6.60 -16.99 -14.87
C LYS A 2 5.33 -17.02 -15.71
N HIS A 3 4.89 -15.85 -16.19
CA HIS A 3 3.78 -15.71 -17.15
C HIS A 3 4.08 -16.55 -18.40
N GLN A 4 3.13 -17.39 -18.82
CA GLN A 4 3.26 -18.20 -20.03
C GLN A 4 2.70 -17.41 -21.22
N ALA A 5 3.43 -17.36 -22.35
CA ALA A 5 3.18 -16.45 -23.46
C ALA A 5 1.79 -16.61 -24.14
N ASP A 6 1.13 -17.76 -23.97
CA ASP A 6 -0.16 -18.08 -24.62
C ASP A 6 -1.36 -18.02 -23.65
N THR A 7 -1.16 -17.59 -22.40
CA THR A 7 -2.25 -17.48 -21.41
C THR A 7 -2.72 -16.04 -21.33
N SER A 8 -4.03 -15.80 -21.33
CA SER A 8 -4.55 -14.45 -21.07
C SER A 8 -4.23 -14.02 -19.63
N ASP A 9 -4.03 -12.72 -19.43
CA ASP A 9 -3.78 -12.11 -18.12
C ASP A 9 -4.78 -12.59 -17.04
N GLU A 10 -6.06 -12.71 -17.41
CA GLU A 10 -7.11 -13.21 -16.51
C GLU A 10 -6.95 -14.71 -16.17
N GLN A 11 -6.68 -15.55 -17.16
CA GLN A 11 -6.45 -16.99 -16.95
C GLN A 11 -5.19 -17.24 -16.12
N TRP A 12 -4.18 -16.41 -16.33
CA TRP A 12 -2.96 -16.45 -15.54
C TRP A 12 -3.23 -16.07 -14.08
N LEU A 13 -3.99 -15.01 -13.84
CA LEU A 13 -4.40 -14.60 -12.51
C LEU A 13 -5.22 -15.69 -11.81
N ARG A 14 -6.21 -16.28 -12.48
CA ARG A 14 -6.98 -17.43 -11.95
C ARG A 14 -6.07 -18.57 -11.51
N LYS A 15 -5.11 -18.95 -12.36
CA LYS A 15 -4.13 -20.00 -12.03
C LYS A 15 -3.28 -19.63 -10.81
N CYS A 16 -2.84 -18.38 -10.68
CA CYS A 16 -2.11 -17.90 -9.52
C CYS A 16 -2.94 -18.03 -8.24
N VAL A 17 -4.21 -17.63 -8.29
CA VAL A 17 -5.13 -17.70 -7.17
C VAL A 17 -5.45 -19.14 -6.79
N GLN A 18 -5.66 -20.03 -7.75
CA GLN A 18 -5.89 -21.46 -7.50
C GLN A 18 -4.69 -22.10 -6.79
N VAL A 19 -3.47 -21.81 -7.28
CA VAL A 19 -2.24 -22.27 -6.63
C VAL A 19 -2.16 -21.71 -5.21
N ALA A 20 -2.37 -20.40 -5.04
CA ALA A 20 -2.39 -19.75 -3.73
C ALA A 20 -3.42 -20.38 -2.78
N ASN A 21 -4.63 -20.66 -3.27
CA ASN A 21 -5.70 -21.31 -2.53
C ASN A 21 -5.40 -22.79 -2.21
N SER A 22 -4.53 -23.46 -2.97
CA SER A 22 -4.17 -24.85 -2.69
C SER A 22 -3.12 -25.01 -1.58
N ILE A 23 -2.40 -23.93 -1.22
CA ILE A 23 -1.36 -23.99 -0.19
C ILE A 23 -1.99 -23.97 1.21
N ALA A 24 -1.57 -24.92 2.04
CA ALA A 24 -1.92 -24.95 3.45
C ALA A 24 -1.07 -23.94 4.24
N VAL A 25 -1.53 -22.70 4.32
CA VAL A 25 -0.93 -21.65 5.16
C VAL A 25 -1.79 -21.37 6.39
N PRO A 26 -1.20 -21.09 7.56
CA PRO A 26 -1.92 -20.44 8.64
C PRO A 26 -2.43 -19.07 8.15
N ASN A 27 -3.67 -18.72 8.50
CA ASN A 27 -4.34 -17.48 8.10
C ASN A 27 -4.46 -17.24 6.57
N LYS A 28 -5.09 -18.19 5.87
CA LYS A 28 -5.31 -18.15 4.41
C LYS A 28 -5.97 -16.87 3.88
N ALA A 29 -6.85 -16.25 4.67
CA ALA A 29 -7.50 -14.99 4.31
C ALA A 29 -6.48 -13.84 4.16
N GLU A 30 -5.49 -13.78 5.05
CA GLU A 30 -4.40 -12.79 4.99
C GLU A 30 -3.54 -12.94 3.76
N TYR A 31 -3.19 -14.17 3.44
CA TYR A 31 -2.41 -14.49 2.27
C TYR A 31 -3.12 -14.09 0.96
N LEU A 32 -4.42 -14.41 0.84
CA LEU A 32 -5.24 -14.03 -0.32
C LEU A 32 -5.50 -12.53 -0.37
N GLY A 33 -5.67 -11.87 0.78
CA GLY A 33 -5.79 -10.41 0.87
C GLY A 33 -4.52 -9.68 0.43
N SER A 34 -3.35 -10.22 0.80
CA SER A 34 -2.05 -9.69 0.37
C SER A 34 -1.84 -9.85 -1.14
N LEU A 35 -2.24 -11.00 -1.69
CA LEU A 35 -2.27 -11.22 -3.13
C LEU A 35 -3.17 -10.20 -3.83
N ALA A 36 -4.32 -9.88 -3.23
CA ALA A 36 -5.24 -8.91 -3.79
C ALA A 36 -4.66 -7.50 -3.87
N ILE A 37 -4.04 -7.06 -2.78
CA ILE A 37 -3.41 -5.73 -2.69
C ILE A 37 -2.27 -5.60 -3.70
N LEU A 38 -1.37 -6.59 -3.73
CA LEU A 38 -0.20 -6.55 -4.62
C LEU A 38 -0.60 -6.72 -6.09
N GLY A 39 -1.58 -7.58 -6.37
CA GLY A 39 -2.07 -7.80 -7.73
C GLY A 39 -2.76 -6.58 -8.31
N ASN A 40 -3.34 -5.70 -7.48
CA ASN A 40 -3.97 -4.45 -7.93
C ASN A 40 -2.98 -3.43 -8.51
N LEU A 41 -1.66 -3.69 -8.42
CA LEU A 41 -0.63 -2.92 -9.12
C LEU A 41 -0.57 -3.24 -10.63
N ILE A 42 -1.14 -4.37 -11.05
CA ILE A 42 -1.04 -4.91 -12.41
C ILE A 42 -2.44 -5.12 -13.01
N TYR A 43 -3.39 -5.60 -12.21
CA TYR A 43 -4.75 -5.91 -12.64
C TYR A 43 -5.74 -4.91 -12.05
N ASP A 44 -6.87 -4.72 -12.72
CA ASP A 44 -7.99 -3.97 -12.17
C ASP A 44 -8.53 -4.63 -10.88
N SER A 45 -8.86 -3.78 -9.90
CA SER A 45 -9.33 -4.19 -8.57
C SER A 45 -10.57 -5.07 -8.63
N GLN A 46 -11.51 -4.75 -9.52
CA GLN A 46 -12.77 -5.49 -9.66
C GLN A 46 -12.53 -6.86 -10.30
N THR A 47 -11.72 -6.92 -11.36
CA THR A 47 -11.29 -8.20 -11.97
C THR A 47 -10.63 -9.09 -10.93
N LEU A 48 -9.71 -8.53 -10.14
CA LEU A 48 -8.96 -9.29 -9.15
C LEU A 48 -9.86 -9.78 -8.01
N LEU A 49 -10.73 -8.94 -7.47
CA LEU A 49 -11.64 -9.33 -6.38
C LEU A 49 -12.65 -10.39 -6.83
N ASN A 50 -13.16 -10.29 -8.06
CA ASN A 50 -14.05 -11.28 -8.64
C ASN A 50 -13.35 -12.64 -8.75
N ILE A 51 -12.15 -12.67 -9.33
CA ILE A 51 -11.40 -13.91 -9.50
C ILE A 51 -11.05 -14.54 -8.16
N ILE A 52 -10.56 -13.77 -7.18
CA ILE A 52 -10.24 -14.38 -5.88
C ILE A 52 -11.51 -14.89 -5.18
N SER A 53 -12.63 -14.18 -5.26
CA SER A 53 -13.89 -14.64 -4.68
C SER A 53 -14.39 -15.93 -5.35
N GLU A 54 -14.33 -16.00 -6.68
CA GLU A 54 -14.72 -17.18 -7.47
C GLU A 54 -13.84 -18.40 -7.15
N GLU A 55 -12.52 -18.26 -7.23
CA GLU A 55 -11.59 -19.38 -7.09
C GLU A 55 -11.45 -19.89 -5.65
N THR A 56 -11.88 -19.10 -4.65
CA THR A 56 -11.81 -19.47 -3.24
C THR A 56 -13.14 -19.95 -2.67
N MET A 57 -14.23 -19.85 -3.44
CA MET A 57 -15.60 -20.17 -3.02
C MET A 57 -16.04 -19.47 -1.72
N GLN A 58 -15.39 -18.36 -1.35
CA GLN A 58 -15.72 -17.62 -0.13
C GLN A 58 -16.88 -16.65 -0.39
N HIS A 59 -17.86 -16.64 0.51
CA HIS A 59 -19.00 -15.70 0.53
C HIS A 59 -19.15 -15.07 1.94
N PRO A 60 -18.08 -14.43 2.42
CA PRO A 60 -18.09 -12.97 2.50
C PRO A 60 -16.97 -12.39 1.64
N SER A 61 -17.22 -11.23 1.04
CA SER A 61 -16.30 -10.64 0.06
C SER A 61 -14.95 -10.37 0.71
N ILE A 62 -13.85 -10.79 0.08
CA ILE A 62 -12.45 -10.47 0.48
C ILE A 62 -12.27 -9.00 0.82
N THR A 63 -13.06 -8.16 0.19
CA THR A 63 -13.39 -6.78 0.55
C THR A 63 -13.50 -6.50 2.07
N GLU A 64 -14.17 -7.33 2.88
CA GLU A 64 -14.27 -7.13 4.34
C GLU A 64 -12.92 -7.32 5.04
N TYR A 65 -12.10 -8.24 4.50
CA TYR A 65 -10.77 -8.53 5.02
C TYR A 65 -9.72 -7.51 4.52
N THR A 66 -9.81 -7.08 3.26
CA THR A 66 -8.84 -6.17 2.65
C THR A 66 -9.18 -4.71 2.87
N ALA A 67 -10.44 -4.34 3.15
CA ALA A 67 -10.82 -2.94 3.35
C ALA A 67 -10.06 -2.27 4.50
N PRO A 68 -9.89 -2.89 5.68
CA PRO A 68 -9.08 -2.30 6.75
C PRO A 68 -7.62 -2.05 6.31
N LEU A 69 -6.99 -3.05 5.70
CA LEU A 69 -5.60 -2.97 5.26
C LEU A 69 -5.40 -1.97 4.11
N ALA A 70 -6.31 -1.97 3.12
CA ALA A 70 -6.30 -1.01 2.01
C ALA A 70 -6.54 0.42 2.50
N ARG A 71 -7.43 0.60 3.50
CA ARG A 71 -7.69 1.90 4.12
C ARG A 71 -6.46 2.39 4.88
N GLU A 72 -5.80 1.52 5.65
CA GLU A 72 -4.57 1.87 6.36
C GLU A 72 -3.44 2.27 5.39
N LEU A 73 -3.20 1.47 4.35
CA LEU A 73 -2.22 1.79 3.31
C LEU A 73 -2.56 3.11 2.60
N GLY A 74 -3.84 3.33 2.29
CA GLY A 74 -4.33 4.58 1.71
C GLY A 74 -4.06 5.79 2.60
N PHE A 75 -4.30 5.68 3.91
CA PHE A 75 -3.96 6.74 4.86
C PHE A 75 -2.46 6.97 4.95
N LYS A 76 -1.63 5.92 5.02
CA LYS A 76 -0.16 6.06 5.03
C LYS A 76 0.34 6.79 3.79
N GLN A 77 -0.12 6.40 2.60
CA GLN A 77 0.26 7.04 1.34
C GLN A 77 -0.21 8.49 1.27
N ALA A 78 -1.47 8.77 1.64
CA ALA A 78 -1.99 10.12 1.65
C ALA A 78 -1.22 11.01 2.63
N THR A 79 -0.92 10.54 3.84
CA THR A 79 -0.16 11.31 4.83
C THR A 79 1.27 11.57 4.38
N ARG A 80 1.97 10.57 3.82
CA ARG A 80 3.32 10.76 3.23
C ARG A 80 3.30 11.84 2.14
N LYS A 81 2.33 11.78 1.24
CA LYS A 81 2.15 12.80 0.19
C LYS A 81 1.92 14.18 0.80
N SER A 82 1.02 14.30 1.77
CA SER A 82 0.74 15.57 2.46
C SER A 82 1.94 16.14 3.22
N ILE A 83 2.80 15.29 3.80
CA ILE A 83 4.07 15.72 4.41
C ILE A 83 4.95 16.37 3.35
N LEU A 84 5.19 15.69 2.24
CA LEU A 84 6.08 16.17 1.18
C LEU A 84 5.55 17.46 0.54
N GLU A 85 4.24 17.54 0.28
CA GLU A 85 3.61 18.77 -0.21
C GLU A 85 3.74 19.93 0.80
N ALA A 86 3.59 19.66 2.10
CA ALA A 86 3.77 20.68 3.12
C ALA A 86 5.22 21.19 3.18
N LEU A 87 6.20 20.30 3.06
CA LEU A 87 7.63 20.67 3.00
C LEU A 87 7.94 21.47 1.73
N GLU A 88 7.42 21.04 0.58
CA GLU A 88 7.61 21.73 -0.69
C GLU A 88 7.07 23.17 -0.62
N LEU A 89 5.84 23.33 -0.11
CA LEU A 89 5.19 24.63 0.02
C LEU A 89 5.88 25.58 1.00
N ARG A 90 6.48 25.06 2.07
CA ARG A 90 7.07 25.87 3.15
C ARG A 90 8.57 26.11 2.98
N LEU A 91 9.29 25.08 2.58
CA LEU A 91 10.75 25.02 2.60
C LEU A 91 11.36 24.87 1.19
N GLY A 92 10.53 24.62 0.17
CA GLY A 92 10.94 24.43 -1.21
C GLY A 92 11.12 22.96 -1.61
N ASP A 93 11.03 22.69 -2.92
CA ASP A 93 11.10 21.33 -3.49
C ASP A 93 12.42 20.63 -3.17
N ASP A 94 13.57 21.33 -3.24
CA ASP A 94 14.88 20.73 -2.93
C ASP A 94 14.93 20.09 -1.53
N ILE A 95 14.30 20.75 -0.55
CA ILE A 95 14.19 20.23 0.82
C ILE A 95 13.23 19.05 0.89
N ALA A 96 12.07 19.14 0.23
CA ALA A 96 11.12 18.03 0.16
C ALA A 96 11.75 16.77 -0.46
N GLN A 97 12.51 16.91 -1.55
CA GLN A 97 13.23 15.80 -2.18
C GLN A 97 14.29 15.18 -1.27
N THR A 98 14.96 15.99 -0.44
CA THR A 98 15.95 15.52 0.53
C THR A 98 15.34 14.54 1.55
N PHE A 99 14.10 14.79 1.97
CA PHE A 99 13.41 13.96 2.97
C PHE A 99 12.54 12.85 2.37
N LYS A 100 12.29 12.87 1.06
CA LYS A 100 11.36 11.97 0.37
C LYS A 100 11.58 10.50 0.69
N ALA A 101 12.79 9.99 0.45
CA ALA A 101 13.11 8.58 0.66
C ALA A 101 12.88 8.15 2.12
N THR A 102 13.23 9.02 3.07
CA THR A 102 13.05 8.74 4.50
C THR A 102 11.56 8.71 4.86
N VAL A 103 10.78 9.71 4.45
CA VAL A 103 9.33 9.76 4.71
C VAL A 103 8.60 8.57 4.08
N GLU A 104 8.99 8.16 2.87
CA GLU A 104 8.42 7.00 2.18
C GLU A 104 8.72 5.67 2.90
N SER A 105 9.83 5.59 3.64
CA SER A 105 10.23 4.40 4.39
C SER A 105 9.49 4.20 5.72
N ILE A 106 8.80 5.23 6.23
CA ILE A 106 8.13 5.17 7.54
C ILE A 106 6.80 4.44 7.42
N ASP A 107 6.68 3.26 8.03
CA ASP A 107 5.45 2.46 8.01
C ASP A 107 4.48 2.78 9.17
N ASP A 108 4.93 3.44 10.23
CA ASP A 108 4.06 3.79 11.36
C ASP A 108 3.15 4.99 11.03
N LEU A 109 1.83 4.78 11.03
CA LEU A 109 0.85 5.83 10.71
C LEU A 109 0.82 6.95 11.76
N GLN A 110 0.98 6.64 13.05
CA GLN A 110 1.00 7.65 14.11
C GLN A 110 2.24 8.53 13.99
N ARG A 111 3.40 7.93 13.67
CA ARG A 111 4.64 8.64 13.35
C ARG A 111 4.42 9.59 12.17
N LEU A 112 3.78 9.12 11.10
CA LEU A 112 3.45 9.95 9.93
C LEU A 112 2.54 11.13 10.29
N GLU A 113 1.51 10.94 11.13
CA GLU A 113 0.63 12.03 11.56
C GLU A 113 1.36 13.10 12.39
N LEU A 114 2.29 12.69 13.25
CA LEU A 114 3.14 13.61 14.01
C LEU A 114 4.07 14.39 13.08
N LEU A 115 4.70 13.70 12.12
CA LEU A 115 5.57 14.33 11.13
C LEU A 115 4.81 15.28 10.22
N PHE A 116 3.56 14.99 9.87
CA PHE A 116 2.72 15.93 9.12
C PHE A 116 2.54 17.24 9.89
N ARG A 117 2.25 17.17 11.20
CA ARG A 117 2.15 18.37 12.04
C ARG A 117 3.49 19.11 12.15
N ALA A 118 4.61 18.38 12.20
CA ALA A 118 5.94 18.97 12.21
C ALA A 118 6.23 19.68 10.87
N ALA A 119 5.97 19.04 9.73
CA ALA A 119 6.15 19.62 8.39
C ALA A 119 5.35 20.92 8.23
N VAL A 120 4.10 20.96 8.70
CA VAL A 120 3.25 22.16 8.66
C VAL A 120 3.79 23.30 9.52
N LYS A 121 4.53 22.99 10.60
CA LYS A 121 5.04 23.99 11.55
C LYS A 121 6.49 24.41 11.30
N ALA A 122 7.30 23.55 10.68
CA ALA A 122 8.72 23.78 10.48
C ALA A 122 8.97 25.11 9.74
N GLU A 123 9.90 25.89 10.26
CA GLU A 123 10.38 27.14 9.65
C GLU A 123 11.64 26.91 8.81
N ASN A 124 12.34 25.79 9.03
CA ASN A 124 13.55 25.41 8.33
C ASN A 124 13.71 23.88 8.27
N ALA A 125 14.68 23.42 7.47
CA ALA A 125 14.95 22.00 7.26
C ALA A 125 15.45 21.29 8.53
N ASP A 126 16.20 21.98 9.39
CA ASP A 126 16.77 21.39 10.61
C ASP A 126 15.68 21.04 11.63
N GLU A 127 14.67 21.89 11.79
CA GLU A 127 13.52 21.64 12.67
C GLU A 127 12.74 20.39 12.25
N PHE A 128 12.49 20.24 10.95
CA PHE A 128 11.84 19.02 10.45
C PHE A 128 12.75 17.80 10.60
N GLY A 129 14.05 17.96 10.32
CA GLY A 129 15.06 16.91 10.49
C GLY A 129 15.16 16.42 11.93
N GLN A 130 15.01 17.30 12.93
CA GLN A 130 14.95 16.90 14.34
C GLN A 130 13.72 16.04 14.63
N ALA A 131 12.53 16.49 14.23
CA ALA A 131 11.29 15.72 14.40
C ALA A 131 11.32 14.36 13.69
N LEU A 132 12.08 14.24 12.59
CA LEU A 132 12.27 12.98 11.88
C LEU A 132 13.06 11.95 12.71
N ASN A 133 14.00 12.42 13.53
CA ASN A 133 14.93 11.59 14.32
C ASN A 133 14.47 11.31 15.77
N GLU A 134 13.40 11.95 16.24
CA GLU A 134 12.75 11.70 17.54
C GLU A 134 11.81 10.49 17.49
#